data_AF-A0A2E6LI67-F1
#
_entry.id   AF-A0A2E6LI67-F1
#
_cell.length_a   1.000
_cell.length_b   1.000
_cell.length_c   1.000
_cell.angle_alpha   90.00
_cell.angle_beta   90.00
_cell.angle_gamma   90.00
#
_symmetry.space_group_name_H-M   'P 1'
#
loop_
_entity.id
_entity.type
_entity.pdbx_description
1 polymer ?
#
loop_
_entity_poly.entity_id
_entity_poly.type
_entity_poly.pdbx_seq_one_letter_code
_entity_poly.pdbx_strand_id
1 'polypeptide(L)' 'YSPDGGLVYESDNYQNDWRGENIRTGNKLPSGPYYFIVITNDSITKIEGWLYIFN' A
#
# COMPACT_ATOMS: atom_id res chain seq x y z
N TYR A 1 -3.52 1.48 -2.34
CA TYR A 1 -4.46 1.74 -3.44
C TYR A 1 -3.90 2.79 -4.38
N SER A 2 -4.06 2.62 -5.69
CA SER A 2 -3.78 3.65 -6.69
C SER A 2 -4.78 4.82 -6.61
N PRO A 3 -4.52 5.97 -7.26
CA PRO A 3 -5.41 7.13 -7.24
C PRO A 3 -6.85 6.86 -7.71
N ASP A 4 -7.05 5.84 -8.55
CA ASP A 4 -8.36 5.38 -9.04
C ASP A 4 -9.06 4.39 -8.09
N GLY A 5 -8.46 4.11 -6.92
CA GLY A 5 -9.01 3.18 -5.93
C GLY A 5 -8.65 1.72 -6.15
N GLY A 6 -7.82 1.39 -7.15
CA GLY A 6 -7.36 0.02 -7.40
C GLY A 6 -6.46 -0.52 -6.28
N LEU A 7 -6.67 -1.78 -5.86
CA LEU A 7 -5.74 -2.45 -4.96
C LEU A 7 -4.44 -2.78 -5.70
N VAL A 8 -3.31 -2.35 -5.14
CA VAL A 8 -1.98 -2.55 -5.73
C VAL A 8 -1.06 -3.39 -4.86
N TYR A 9 -1.35 -3.50 -3.56
CA TYR A 9 -0.60 -4.27 -2.60
C TYR A 9 -1.45 -4.50 -1.35
N GLU A 10 -1.36 -5.70 -0.78
CA GLU A 10 -1.89 -6.08 0.52
C GLU A 10 -0.95 -7.10 1.16
N SER A 11 -0.89 -7.12 2.48
CA SER A 11 -0.14 -8.11 3.24
C SER A 11 -0.71 -8.22 4.64
N ASP A 12 -0.83 -9.45 5.12
CA ASP A 12 -1.02 -9.71 6.54
C ASP A 12 0.32 -9.57 7.27
N ASN A 13 0.30 -9.10 8.52
CA ASN A 13 1.48 -8.92 9.37
C ASN A 13 2.63 -8.17 8.68
N TYR A 14 2.31 -7.05 8.01
CA TYR A 14 3.25 -6.26 7.21
C TYR A 14 4.51 -5.85 8.01
N GLN A 15 5.70 -6.11 7.45
CA GLN A 15 7.02 -5.88 8.09
C GLN A 15 7.79 -4.71 7.48
N ASN A 16 7.10 -3.79 6.78
CA ASN A 16 7.74 -2.70 6.04
C ASN A 16 8.68 -3.17 4.92
N ASP A 17 8.35 -4.26 4.26
CA ASP A 17 9.15 -4.95 3.25
C ASP A 17 8.68 -4.72 1.81
N TRP A 18 7.57 -4.01 1.62
CA TRP A 18 7.05 -3.72 0.30
C TRP A 18 7.94 -2.72 -0.45
N ARG A 19 8.31 -3.07 -1.68
CA ARG A 19 9.26 -2.31 -2.51
C ARG A 19 8.59 -1.46 -3.59
N GLY A 20 7.31 -1.14 -3.42
CA GLY A 20 6.52 -0.38 -4.41
C GLY A 20 6.22 -1.18 -5.67
N GLU A 21 6.01 -2.48 -5.54
CA GLU A 21 5.70 -3.41 -6.65
C GLU A 21 4.20 -3.75 -6.66
N ASN A 22 3.62 -3.86 -7.85
CA ASN A 22 2.22 -4.23 -8.02
C ASN A 22 2.02 -5.71 -7.71
N ILE A 23 1.10 -6.04 -6.81
CA ILE A 23 0.82 -7.41 -6.34
C ILE A 23 0.46 -8.39 -7.47
N ARG A 24 -0.16 -7.90 -8.56
CA ARG A 24 -0.59 -8.76 -9.66
C ARG A 24 0.52 -9.00 -10.69
N THR A 25 1.35 -8.00 -10.95
CA THR A 25 2.32 -8.05 -12.06
C THR A 25 3.77 -8.19 -11.60
N GLY A 26 4.07 -7.91 -10.33
CA GLY A 26 5.45 -7.80 -9.81
C GLY A 26 6.21 -6.57 -10.32
N ASN A 27 5.64 -5.79 -11.23
CA ASN A 27 6.30 -4.61 -11.80
C ASN A 27 6.26 -3.45 -10.80
N LYS A 28 7.27 -2.58 -10.90
CA LYS A 28 7.29 -1.30 -10.18
C LYS A 28 6.05 -0.46 -10.48
N LEU A 29 5.47 0.11 -9.44
CA LEU A 29 4.38 1.06 -9.55
C LEU A 29 4.86 2.41 -10.11
N PRO A 30 4.04 3.14 -10.89
CA PRO A 30 4.38 4.50 -11.30
C PRO A 30 4.62 5.43 -10.11
N SER A 31 5.52 6.41 -10.27
CA SER A 31 5.70 7.49 -9.29
C SER A 31 4.40 8.28 -9.09
N GLY A 32 4.03 8.54 -7.85
CA GLY A 32 2.79 9.24 -7.52
C GLY A 32 2.22 8.93 -6.14
N PRO A 33 1.07 9.53 -5.79
CA PRO A 33 0.39 9.29 -4.53
C PRO A 33 -0.37 7.95 -4.56
N TYR A 34 -0.31 7.22 -3.46
CA TYR A 34 -1.05 6.00 -3.19
C TYR A 34 -1.72 6.12 -1.83
N TYR A 35 -2.96 5.68 -1.74
CA TYR A 35 -3.67 5.65 -0.47
C TYR A 35 -3.36 4.35 0.27
N PHE A 36 -3.04 4.41 1.56
CA PHE A 36 -2.79 3.24 2.39
C PHE A 36 -3.79 3.15 3.54
N ILE A 37 -4.06 1.92 3.95
CA ILE A 37 -4.81 1.59 5.17
C ILE A 37 -4.03 0.50 5.88
N VAL A 38 -3.79 0.65 7.17
CA VAL A 38 -3.22 -0.36 8.07
C VAL A 38 -4.19 -0.59 9.21
N ILE A 39 -4.51 -1.86 9.43
CA ILE A 39 -5.36 -2.31 10.54
C ILE A 39 -4.46 -3.12 11.49
N THR A 40 -4.39 -2.73 12.76
CA THR A 40 -3.61 -3.45 13.76
C THR A 40 -4.43 -4.56 14.41
N ASN A 41 -3.77 -5.53 15.06
CA ASN A 41 -4.41 -6.72 15.63
C ASN A 41 -5.46 -6.41 16.71
N ASP A 42 -5.39 -5.24 17.36
CA ASP A 42 -6.44 -4.78 18.26
C ASP A 42 -7.75 -4.42 17.54
N SER A 43 -7.74 -4.37 16.19
CA SER A 43 -8.83 -4.05 15.26
C SER A 43 -9.55 -2.73 15.53
N ILE A 44 -9.06 -1.95 16.50
CA ILE A 44 -9.58 -0.65 16.93
C ILE A 44 -8.79 0.46 16.23
N THR A 45 -7.49 0.25 15.99
CA THR A 45 -6.65 1.26 15.37
C THR A 45 -6.58 1.06 13.86
N LYS A 46 -7.19 2.00 13.14
CA LYS A 46 -7.09 2.15 11.70
C LYS A 46 -6.17 3.34 11.41
N ILE A 47 -5.04 3.10 10.74
CA ILE A 47 -4.11 4.14 10.30
C ILE A 47 -4.24 4.25 8.79
N GLU A 48 -4.54 5.45 8.29
CA GLU A 48 -4.72 5.66 6.86
C GLU A 48 -4.18 7.01 6.41
N GLY A 49 -3.88 7.13 5.13
CA GLY A 49 -3.34 8.35 4.56
C GLY A 49 -2.78 8.15 3.17
N TRP A 50 -2.03 9.16 2.73
CA TRP A 50 -1.38 9.18 1.43
C TRP A 50 0.11 8.90 1.59
N LEU A 51 0.62 7.97 0.79
CA LEU A 51 2.03 7.66 0.62
C LEU A 51 2.44 8.07 -0.79
N TYR A 52 3.48 8.89 -0.92
CA TYR A 52 4.07 9.16 -2.23
C TYR A 52 5.16 8.14 -2.53
N ILE A 53 5.04 7.43 -3.64
CA ILE A 53 6.07 6.51 -4.14
C ILE A 53 6.87 7.22 -5.22
N PHE A 54 8.20 7.14 -5.13
CA PHE A 54 9.14 7.64 -6.12
C PHE A 54 10.00 6.48 -6.62
N ASN A 55 10.03 6.27 -7.94
CA ASN A 55 10.90 5.32 -8.63
C ASN A 55 11.89 6.04 -9.55
#